data_AF-A0A974SX32-F1
#
_entry.id   AF-A0A974SX32-F1
#
_cell.length_a   1.000
_cell.length_b   1.000
_cell.length_c   1.000
_cell.angle_alpha   90.00
_cell.angle_beta   90.00
_cell.angle_gamma   90.00
#
_symmetry.space_group_name_H-M   'P 1'
#
loop_
_entity.id
_entity.type
_entity.pdbx_description
1 polymer ?
#
loop_
_entity_poly.entity_id
_entity_poly.type
_entity_poly.pdbx_seq_one_letter_code
_entity_poly.pdbx_strand_id
1 'polypeptide(L)'
;MKPSSLLIAALLAIPAYSSAADAVKFDIYLAGNLQHSVSLVGPNATVKFIPEGIPGATLEFRLIAPEPVIVEMKETMTQGSAPEVVGRIKMPTPGSSFAVSEIKGSKFHNPYVLVRVD
;
A
#
# COMPACT_ATOMS: atom_id res chain seq x y z
N MET A 1 -7.99 -42.29 50.18
CA MET A 1 -6.86 -41.44 49.74
C MET A 1 -7.00 -41.20 48.25
N LYS A 2 -7.13 -39.94 47.82
CA LYS A 2 -7.30 -39.52 46.41
C LYS A 2 -5.91 -39.32 45.78
N PRO A 3 -5.64 -39.82 44.58
CA PRO A 3 -4.66 -39.19 43.69
C PRO A 3 -5.37 -38.15 42.83
N SER A 4 -5.29 -36.90 43.26
CA SER A 4 -5.56 -35.73 42.43
C SER A 4 -4.41 -35.49 41.45
N SER A 5 -4.74 -34.89 40.31
CA SER A 5 -3.86 -33.99 39.55
C SER A 5 -2.88 -34.61 38.54
N LEU A 6 -3.38 -35.24 37.48
CA LEU A 6 -2.59 -35.55 36.26
C LEU A 6 -3.32 -35.21 34.95
N LEU A 7 -4.15 -34.18 34.98
CA LEU A 7 -4.74 -33.59 33.78
C LEU A 7 -4.63 -32.08 33.96
N ILE A 8 -4.36 -31.33 32.88
CA ILE A 8 -4.11 -29.87 32.84
C ILE A 8 -2.62 -29.49 32.94
N ALA A 9 -1.78 -29.98 32.02
CA ALA A 9 -0.49 -29.33 31.74
C ALA A 9 -0.12 -29.27 30.24
N ALA A 10 -0.96 -29.80 29.34
CA ALA A 10 -0.60 -29.99 27.93
C ALA A 10 -1.18 -28.94 26.95
N LEU A 11 -1.90 -27.91 27.39
CA LEU A 11 -2.65 -27.01 26.48
C LEU A 11 -2.03 -25.62 26.22
N LEU A 12 -0.82 -25.32 26.69
CA LEU A 12 -0.24 -23.97 26.61
C LEU A 12 0.89 -23.77 25.59
N ALA A 13 1.19 -24.79 24.78
CA ALA A 13 2.23 -24.70 23.76
C ALA A 13 1.62 -24.62 22.35
N ILE A 14 0.76 -23.64 22.11
CA ILE A 14 0.55 -23.17 20.74
C ILE A 14 1.42 -21.93 20.60
N PRO A 15 2.60 -22.03 19.94
CA PRO A 15 3.27 -20.83 19.47
C PRO A 15 2.37 -20.26 18.37
N ALA A 16 1.50 -19.32 18.75
CA ALA A 16 0.83 -18.47 17.79
C ALA A 16 1.92 -17.57 17.20
N TYR A 17 2.62 -18.07 16.19
CA TYR A 17 3.37 -17.23 15.27
C TYR A 17 2.33 -16.42 14.49
N SER A 18 1.79 -15.38 15.14
CA SER A 18 1.12 -14.30 14.45
C SER A 18 2.23 -13.50 13.76
N SER A 19 2.67 -13.96 12.59
CA SER A 19 3.36 -13.07 11.67
C SER A 19 2.29 -12.15 11.09
N ALA A 20 2.00 -11.06 11.79
CA ALA A 20 1.41 -9.91 11.13
C ALA A 20 2.43 -9.50 10.06
N ALA A 21 2.14 -9.80 8.80
CA ALA A 21 2.87 -9.18 7.71
C ALA A 21 2.69 -7.67 7.91
N ASP A 22 3.79 -6.95 8.14
CA ASP A 22 3.71 -5.54 8.50
C ASP A 22 2.98 -4.80 7.38
N ALA A 23 1.92 -4.08 7.76
CA ALA A 23 1.04 -3.46 6.80
C ALA A 23 1.72 -2.24 6.22
N VAL A 24 1.95 -2.23 4.92
CA VAL A 24 2.53 -1.08 4.24
C VAL A 24 1.45 -0.01 4.12
N LYS A 25 1.66 1.11 4.82
CA LYS A 25 0.74 2.25 4.82
C LYS A 25 1.35 3.44 4.12
N PHE A 26 0.56 4.07 3.25
CA PHE A 26 0.93 5.32 2.60
C PHE A 26 -0.31 6.13 2.24
N ASP A 27 -0.14 7.43 2.28
CA ASP A 27 -1.18 8.39 1.92
C ASP A 27 -0.91 8.93 0.51
N ILE A 28 -1.98 9.17 -0.24
CA ILE A 28 -1.93 9.83 -1.54
C ILE A 28 -2.51 11.23 -1.42
N TYR A 29 -1.73 12.23 -1.81
CA TYR A 29 -2.13 13.62 -1.86
C TYR A 29 -2.20 14.12 -3.30
N LEU A 30 -3.13 15.04 -3.54
CA LEU A 30 -3.23 15.81 -4.77
C LEU A 30 -3.52 17.27 -4.41
N ALA A 31 -2.70 18.19 -4.93
CA ALA A 31 -2.82 19.62 -4.64
C ALA A 31 -2.92 19.95 -3.13
N GLY A 32 -2.23 19.16 -2.28
CA GLY A 32 -2.24 19.31 -0.82
C GLY A 32 -3.41 18.65 -0.09
N ASN A 33 -4.39 18.09 -0.82
CA ASN A 33 -5.53 17.39 -0.22
C ASN A 33 -5.31 15.87 -0.20
N LEU A 34 -5.60 15.24 0.93
CA LEU A 34 -5.57 13.78 1.07
C LEU A 34 -6.67 13.17 0.19
N GLN A 35 -6.27 12.34 -0.76
CA GLN A 35 -7.17 11.64 -1.68
C GLN A 35 -7.57 10.28 -1.12
N HIS A 36 -6.60 9.54 -0.60
CA HIS A 36 -6.83 8.21 -0.04
C HIS A 36 -5.69 7.81 0.89
N SER A 37 -6.01 7.05 1.94
CA SER A 37 -5.02 6.38 2.78
C SER A 37 -5.03 4.89 2.46
N VAL A 38 -3.90 4.36 2.04
CA VAL A 38 -3.76 2.98 1.57
C VAL A 38 -3.06 2.14 2.62
N SER A 39 -3.58 0.93 2.84
CA SER A 39 -2.96 -0.11 3.66
C SER A 39 -2.90 -1.41 2.86
N LEU A 40 -1.68 -1.84 2.51
CA LEU A 40 -1.45 -3.08 1.75
C LEU A 40 -0.78 -4.13 2.64
N VAL A 41 -1.34 -5.34 2.63
CA VAL A 41 -0.84 -6.48 3.44
C VAL A 41 -0.63 -7.67 2.53
N GLY A 42 0.60 -8.18 2.50
CA GLY A 42 0.97 -9.38 1.74
C GLY A 42 1.53 -9.11 0.34
N PRO A 43 2.10 -10.15 -0.30
CA PRO A 43 2.79 -10.02 -1.58
C PRO A 43 1.81 -9.69 -2.72
N ASN A 44 2.18 -8.75 -3.59
CA ASN A 44 1.35 -8.30 -4.72
C ASN A 44 -0.05 -7.80 -4.32
N ALA A 45 -0.23 -7.37 -3.08
CA ALA A 45 -1.48 -6.73 -2.66
C ALA A 45 -1.77 -5.50 -3.53
N THR A 46 -3.01 -5.38 -3.98
CA THR A 46 -3.44 -4.31 -4.88
C THR A 46 -4.62 -3.56 -4.29
N VAL A 47 -4.63 -2.24 -4.44
CA VAL A 47 -5.79 -1.38 -4.17
C VAL A 47 -6.09 -0.55 -5.40
N LYS A 48 -7.39 -0.29 -5.64
CA LYS A 48 -7.86 0.51 -6.77
C LYS A 48 -8.95 1.46 -6.30
N PHE A 49 -8.84 2.73 -6.66
CA PHE A 49 -9.83 3.74 -6.30
C PHE A 49 -9.88 4.87 -7.34
N ILE A 50 -10.92 5.70 -7.25
CA ILE A 50 -11.10 6.91 -8.06
C ILE A 50 -10.74 8.10 -7.16
N PRO A 51 -9.72 8.91 -7.51
CA PRO A 51 -9.35 10.09 -6.73
C PRO A 51 -10.47 11.14 -6.75
N GLU A 52 -10.61 11.87 -5.65
CA GLU A 52 -11.63 12.90 -5.49
C GLU A 52 -11.37 14.07 -6.46
N GLY A 53 -12.45 14.60 -7.04
CA GLY A 53 -12.36 15.73 -7.98
C GLY A 53 -11.84 15.40 -9.38
N ILE A 54 -11.45 14.14 -9.66
CA ILE A 54 -11.04 13.69 -11.00
C ILE A 54 -11.93 12.52 -11.47
N PRO A 55 -13.19 12.79 -11.84
CA PRO A 55 -14.07 11.76 -12.37
C PRO A 55 -13.48 11.18 -13.66
N GLY A 56 -13.38 9.85 -13.72
CA GLY A 56 -12.81 9.15 -14.87
C GLY A 56 -11.31 8.85 -14.76
N ALA A 57 -10.62 9.33 -13.73
CA ALA A 57 -9.32 8.78 -13.35
C ALA A 57 -9.51 7.54 -12.49
N THR A 58 -8.63 6.57 -12.64
CA THR A 58 -8.55 5.43 -11.73
C THR A 58 -7.10 5.16 -11.38
N LEU A 59 -6.83 5.15 -10.09
CA LEU A 59 -5.52 4.82 -9.54
C LEU A 59 -5.52 3.40 -9.04
N GLU A 60 -4.51 2.65 -9.44
CA GLU A 60 -4.24 1.31 -8.97
C GLU A 60 -2.83 1.26 -8.40
N PHE A 61 -2.68 0.74 -7.18
CA PHE A 61 -1.41 0.57 -6.52
C PHE A 61 -1.18 -0.89 -6.21
N ARG A 62 -0.03 -1.42 -6.61
CA ARG A 62 0.41 -2.79 -6.34
C ARG A 62 1.67 -2.78 -5.50
N LEU A 63 1.66 -3.51 -4.39
CA LEU A 63 2.84 -3.70 -3.55
C LEU A 63 3.83 -4.66 -4.23
N ILE A 64 5.00 -4.15 -4.60
CA ILE A 64 6.09 -4.92 -5.21
C ILE A 64 7.05 -5.45 -4.15
N ALA A 65 7.40 -4.62 -3.17
CA ALA A 65 8.23 -5.01 -2.05
C ALA A 65 7.81 -4.24 -0.78
N PRO A 66 7.73 -4.91 0.38
CA PRO A 66 7.39 -4.25 1.64
C PRO A 66 8.55 -3.46 2.26
N GLU A 67 9.81 -3.89 2.08
CA GLU A 67 10.96 -3.21 2.65
C GLU A 67 12.20 -3.26 1.73
N PRO A 68 12.71 -2.10 1.24
CA PRO A 68 12.06 -0.79 1.28
C PRO A 68 10.72 -0.82 0.54
N VAL A 69 9.78 0.06 0.91
CA VAL A 69 8.45 0.08 0.28
C VAL A 69 8.61 0.44 -1.20
N ILE A 70 8.26 -0.51 -2.07
CA ILE A 70 8.20 -0.30 -3.51
C ILE A 70 6.78 -0.60 -3.94
N VAL A 71 6.12 0.41 -4.50
CA VAL A 71 4.78 0.28 -5.07
C VAL A 71 4.83 0.60 -6.56
N GLU A 72 4.06 -0.15 -7.33
CA GLU A 72 3.78 0.18 -8.71
C GLU A 72 2.44 0.91 -8.75
N MET A 73 2.44 2.10 -9.31
CA MET A 73 1.26 2.92 -9.51
C MET A 73 0.87 2.87 -10.98
N LYS A 74 -0.41 2.64 -11.23
CA LYS A 74 -1.04 2.72 -12.54
C LYS A 74 -2.16 3.76 -12.49
N GLU A 75 -2.15 4.68 -13.44
CA GLU A 75 -3.24 5.63 -13.68
C GLU A 75 -3.90 5.30 -15.02
N THR A 76 -5.21 5.07 -14.98
CA THR A 76 -6.05 4.91 -16.17
C THR A 76 -7.03 6.08 -16.25
N MET A 77 -7.20 6.66 -17.43
CA MET A 77 -8.19 7.70 -17.70
C MET A 77 -9.28 7.15 -18.64
N THR A 78 -10.55 7.37 -18.30
CA THR A 78 -11.69 6.93 -19.12
C THR A 78 -11.99 7.88 -20.27
N GLN A 79 -11.48 9.12 -20.24
CA GLN A 79 -11.70 10.10 -21.31
C GLN A 79 -10.64 10.00 -22.41
N GLY A 80 -11.07 9.50 -23.56
CA GLY A 80 -10.26 9.38 -24.76
C GLY A 80 -9.21 8.27 -24.66
N SER A 81 -8.55 7.96 -25.77
CA SER A 81 -7.50 6.94 -25.88
C SER A 81 -6.21 7.32 -25.13
N ALA A 82 -6.32 7.83 -23.91
CA ALA A 82 -5.21 8.16 -23.05
C ALA A 82 -4.52 6.86 -22.63
N PRO A 83 -3.22 6.70 -22.94
CA PRO A 83 -2.50 5.49 -22.59
C PRO A 83 -2.45 5.31 -21.07
N GLU A 84 -2.62 4.08 -20.60
CA GLU A 84 -2.40 3.75 -19.19
C GLU A 84 -0.97 4.12 -18.81
N VAL A 85 -0.81 4.87 -17.72
CA VAL A 85 0.51 5.30 -17.25
C VAL A 85 0.88 4.47 -16.04
N VAL A 86 2.02 3.78 -16.14
CA VAL A 86 2.55 2.95 -15.05
C VAL A 86 3.89 3.51 -14.60
N GLY A 87 4.11 3.55 -13.30
CA GLY A 87 5.34 4.03 -12.69
C GLY A 87 5.66 3.30 -11.40
N ARG A 88 6.95 3.14 -11.08
CA ARG A 88 7.40 2.54 -9.83
C ARG A 88 7.88 3.61 -8.88
N ILE A 89 7.42 3.51 -7.64
CA ILE A 89 7.68 4.47 -6.58
C ILE A 89 8.39 3.73 -5.45
N LYS A 90 9.51 4.30 -5.00
CA LYS A 90 10.32 3.74 -3.91
C LYS A 90 10.30 4.72 -2.73
N MET A 91 9.79 4.27 -1.60
CA MET A 91 9.71 5.02 -0.34
C MET A 91 10.60 4.33 0.70
N PRO A 92 11.90 4.71 0.80
CA PRO A 92 12.89 3.95 1.54
C PRO A 92 12.65 3.98 3.06
N THR A 93 12.17 5.10 3.59
CA THR A 93 12.00 5.31 5.03
C THR A 93 10.57 5.72 5.37
N PRO A 94 10.07 5.38 6.57
CA PRO A 94 8.89 6.03 7.14
C PRO A 94 9.00 7.57 7.06
N GLY A 95 7.88 8.25 6.82
CA GLY A 95 7.83 9.70 6.60
C GLY A 95 8.38 10.19 5.26
N SER A 96 8.93 9.30 4.42
CA SER A 96 9.38 9.72 3.08
C SER A 96 8.19 10.03 2.17
N SER A 97 8.35 11.08 1.37
CA SER A 97 7.42 11.47 0.33
C SER A 97 8.02 11.27 -1.05
N PHE A 98 7.19 10.97 -2.04
CA PHE A 98 7.60 10.83 -3.43
C PHE A 98 6.57 11.47 -4.37
N ALA A 99 7.01 12.43 -5.17
CA ALA A 99 6.16 13.05 -6.19
C ALA A 99 6.21 12.24 -7.50
N VAL A 100 5.06 11.88 -8.06
CA VAL A 100 5.00 11.07 -9.28
C VAL A 100 5.61 11.77 -10.51
N SER A 101 5.74 13.10 -10.45
CA SER A 101 6.44 13.91 -11.46
C SER A 101 7.94 13.61 -11.55
N GLU A 102 8.54 13.00 -10.52
CA GLU A 102 9.95 12.63 -10.49
C GLU A 102 10.24 11.29 -11.20
N ILE A 103 9.19 10.55 -11.61
CA ILE A 103 9.33 9.27 -12.30
C ILE A 103 9.86 9.51 -13.71
N LYS A 104 11.08 9.03 -13.97
CA LYS A 104 11.68 9.09 -15.30
C LYS A 104 10.92 8.19 -16.26
N GLY A 105 10.41 8.75 -17.36
CA GLY A 105 9.78 8.00 -18.45
C GLY A 105 8.28 7.76 -18.31
N SER A 106 7.67 8.10 -17.17
CA SER A 106 6.22 8.01 -16.97
C SER A 106 5.65 9.39 -16.70
N LYS A 107 4.71 9.83 -17.54
CA LYS A 107 4.04 11.13 -17.38
C LYS A 107 2.62 10.92 -16.90
N PHE A 108 2.42 10.93 -15.59
CA PHE A 108 1.09 10.88 -14.98
C PHE A 108 0.31 12.15 -15.37
N HIS A 109 -1.01 12.01 -15.48
CA HIS A 109 -1.90 13.10 -15.85
C HIS A 109 -2.03 14.13 -14.73
N ASN A 110 -1.90 13.67 -13.48
CA ASN A 110 -2.01 14.52 -12.30
C ASN A 110 -0.76 14.39 -11.40
N PRO A 111 -0.36 15.48 -10.72
CA PRO A 111 0.84 15.52 -9.89
C PRO A 111 0.57 14.97 -8.48
N TYR A 112 0.34 13.65 -8.37
CA TYR A 112 0.18 13.00 -7.08
C TYR A 112 1.47 12.98 -6.26
N VAL A 113 1.31 13.03 -4.95
CA VAL A 113 2.40 12.84 -3.99
C VAL A 113 2.02 11.69 -3.07
N LEU A 114 2.90 10.70 -2.98
CA LEU A 114 2.75 9.60 -2.02
C LEU A 114 3.58 9.91 -0.78
N VAL A 115 3.05 9.63 0.40
CA VAL A 115 3.76 9.78 1.67
C VAL A 115 3.69 8.46 2.42
N ARG A 116 4.82 7.85 2.72
CA ARG A 116 4.87 6.66 3.57
C ARG A 116 4.53 7.08 5.00
N VAL A 117 3.52 6.43 5.57
CA VAL A 117 3.11 6.67 6.95
C VAL A 117 4.07 5.94 7.89
N ASP A 118 4.32 6.54 9.06
CA ASP A 118 5.12 5.97 10.14
C ASP A 118 4.45 4.77 10.84
#